data_AF-A0A556N7G1-F1
#
_entry.id   AF-A0A556N7G1-F1
#
_cell.length_a   1.000
_cell.length_b   1.000
_cell.length_c   1.000
_cell.angle_alpha   90.00
_cell.angle_beta   90.00
_cell.angle_gamma   90.00
#
_symmetry.space_group_name_H-M   'P 1'
#
loop_
_entity.id
_entity.type
_entity.pdbx_description
1 polymer ?
#
loop_
_entity_poly.entity_id
_entity_poly.type
_entity_poly.pdbx_seq_one_letter_code
_entity_poly.pdbx_strand_id
1 'polypeptide(L)'
;MKNILCFIILTFSVSSFAQQKLALKDVDQNKLLKDIVYTNTSNEEITILYWFPEIYWEVLSAKDPKAFGPEVITQLKQMLGNKSIFIAISGKVSSASRTFESKEASYLRNNISATFNGKNYKPIPESKLSEELLMLNDYLKPMFAQMLGDMGAGMSVFYFEVTDNVGDNLLNPYGNTDFNLSLASTKATFHLPLPSLYKDAKCTNDGELFPANYEFCPYHGSKLVTQ
;
A
#
# COMPACT_ATOMS: atom_id res chain seq x y z
N MET A 1 -34.84 -6.65 58.62
CA MET A 1 -35.73 -6.21 57.54
C MET A 1 -34.98 -5.19 56.69
N LYS A 2 -34.78 -5.54 55.40
CA LYS A 2 -34.71 -4.66 54.21
C LYS A 2 -33.83 -3.39 54.29
N ASN A 3 -32.71 -3.35 53.56
CA ASN A 3 -32.60 -2.70 52.22
C ASN A 3 -31.96 -1.29 52.38
N ILE A 4 -31.03 -0.76 51.59
CA ILE A 4 -30.58 -0.98 50.21
C ILE A 4 -29.12 -0.50 50.15
N LEU A 5 -28.23 -1.34 49.63
CA LEU A 5 -26.88 -0.95 49.21
C LEU A 5 -26.97 -0.59 47.72
N CYS A 6 -27.05 0.69 47.38
CA CYS A 6 -27.05 1.15 45.98
C CYS A 6 -25.62 1.13 45.44
N PHE A 7 -25.23 0.00 44.86
CA PHE A 7 -24.04 -0.11 44.01
C PHE A 7 -24.39 0.47 42.62
N ILE A 8 -23.99 1.72 42.36
CA ILE A 8 -24.02 2.28 41.01
C ILE A 8 -22.79 1.73 40.28
N ILE A 9 -23.00 0.68 39.49
CA ILE A 9 -22.02 0.19 38.52
C ILE A 9 -22.03 1.19 37.36
N LEU A 10 -21.07 2.12 37.39
CA LEU A 10 -20.80 3.03 36.28
C LEU A 10 -20.14 2.20 35.17
N THR A 11 -20.93 1.63 34.26
CA THR A 11 -20.42 1.06 33.01
C THR A 11 -19.94 2.23 32.15
N PHE A 12 -18.67 2.60 32.27
CA PHE A 12 -17.96 3.33 31.23
C PHE A 12 -17.93 2.40 30.02
N SER A 13 -18.94 2.51 29.16
CA SER A 13 -18.88 2.02 27.78
C SER A 13 -17.79 2.85 27.11
N VAL A 14 -16.56 2.36 27.16
CA VAL A 14 -15.48 2.86 26.33
C VAL A 14 -15.88 2.47 24.91
N SER A 15 -16.63 3.34 24.24
CA SER A 15 -16.89 3.24 22.81
C SER A 15 -15.55 3.42 22.12
N SER A 16 -14.78 2.34 22.01
CA SER A 16 -13.68 2.25 21.08
C SER A 16 -14.32 2.28 19.70
N PHE A 17 -14.41 3.48 19.12
CA PHE A 17 -14.88 3.68 17.76
C PHE A 17 -13.81 3.09 16.83
N ALA A 18 -13.90 1.79 16.61
CA ALA A 18 -13.12 1.10 15.60
C ALA A 18 -13.61 1.55 14.23
N GLN A 19 -12.71 2.08 13.40
CA GLN A 19 -13.01 2.43 12.01
C GLN A 19 -13.66 1.24 11.30
N GLN A 20 -14.78 1.46 10.61
CA GLN A 20 -15.50 0.38 9.94
C GLN A 20 -14.79 0.02 8.64
N LYS A 21 -14.15 -1.16 8.64
CA LYS A 21 -13.57 -1.77 7.45
C LYS A 21 -14.65 -2.03 6.40
N LEU A 22 -14.34 -1.74 5.14
CA LEU A 22 -15.17 -2.11 4.00
C LEU A 22 -15.05 -3.61 3.74
N ALA A 23 -16.11 -4.22 3.20
CA ALA A 23 -15.96 -5.53 2.57
C ALA A 23 -15.17 -5.38 1.28
N LEU A 24 -14.36 -6.39 0.91
CA LEU A 24 -13.45 -6.32 -0.25
C LEU A 24 -14.13 -5.91 -1.56
N LYS A 25 -15.36 -6.39 -1.79
CA LYS A 25 -16.17 -6.05 -2.97
C LYS A 25 -16.53 -4.55 -3.04
N ASP A 26 -16.63 -3.90 -1.88
CA ASP A 26 -17.08 -2.51 -1.73
C ASP A 26 -15.89 -1.53 -1.72
N VAL A 27 -14.64 -2.01 -1.63
CA VAL A 27 -13.44 -1.18 -1.75
C VAL A 27 -13.36 -0.55 -3.14
N ASP A 28 -13.20 0.76 -3.22
CA ASP A 28 -12.96 1.46 -4.49
C ASP A 28 -11.52 1.23 -4.97
N GLN A 29 -11.37 0.55 -6.11
CA GLN A 29 -10.06 0.23 -6.69
C GLN A 29 -9.26 1.47 -7.05
N ASN A 30 -9.90 2.56 -7.51
CA ASN A 30 -9.20 3.79 -7.85
C ASN A 30 -8.71 4.52 -6.61
N LYS A 31 -9.49 4.51 -5.51
CA LYS A 31 -9.01 5.02 -4.22
C LYS A 31 -7.83 4.17 -3.72
N LEU A 32 -7.93 2.84 -3.78
CA LEU A 32 -6.85 1.96 -3.37
C LEU A 32 -5.57 2.19 -4.18
N LEU A 33 -5.67 2.31 -5.51
CA LEU A 33 -4.54 2.64 -6.38
C LEU A 33 -3.85 3.95 -5.97
N LYS A 34 -4.63 5.00 -5.64
CA LYS A 34 -4.07 6.27 -5.19
C LYS A 34 -3.30 6.15 -3.87
N ASP A 35 -3.73 5.25 -2.99
CA ASP A 35 -3.09 5.05 -1.69
C ASP A 35 -1.76 4.27 -1.80
N ILE A 36 -1.61 3.43 -2.83
CA ILE A 36 -0.47 2.51 -2.98
C ILE A 36 0.47 2.86 -4.14
N VAL A 37 0.16 3.90 -4.92
CA VAL A 37 1.00 4.44 -6.00
C VAL A 37 1.42 5.86 -5.66
N TYR A 38 2.72 6.11 -5.71
CA TYR A 38 3.32 7.42 -5.62
C TYR A 38 3.94 7.81 -6.95
N THR A 39 3.65 9.03 -7.41
CA THR A 39 4.25 9.60 -8.62
C THR A 39 4.89 10.94 -8.28
N ASN A 40 6.13 11.13 -8.71
CA ASN A 40 6.85 12.39 -8.65
C ASN A 40 7.32 12.79 -10.04
N THR A 41 7.25 14.08 -10.35
CA THR A 41 7.83 14.65 -11.56
C THR A 41 8.64 15.88 -11.16
N SER A 42 9.96 15.76 -11.25
CA SER A 42 10.89 16.81 -10.82
C SER A 42 12.10 16.84 -11.75
N ASN A 43 12.54 18.02 -12.15
CA ASN A 43 13.70 18.20 -13.04
C ASN A 43 13.63 17.32 -14.30
N GLU A 44 12.45 17.23 -14.94
CA GLU A 44 12.18 16.40 -16.12
C GLU A 44 12.28 14.88 -15.88
N GLU A 45 12.55 14.44 -14.65
CA GLU A 45 12.52 13.04 -14.25
C GLU A 45 11.14 12.68 -13.68
N ILE A 46 10.56 11.60 -14.21
CA ILE A 46 9.34 10.99 -13.73
C ILE A 46 9.76 9.77 -12.91
N THR A 47 9.33 9.71 -11.66
CA THR A 47 9.48 8.56 -10.78
C THR A 47 8.10 8.04 -10.36
N ILE A 48 7.86 6.76 -10.56
CA ILE A 48 6.66 6.06 -10.07
C ILE A 48 7.13 4.96 -9.12
N LEU A 49 6.57 4.95 -7.91
CA LEU A 49 6.81 3.96 -6.88
C LEU A 49 5.48 3.32 -6.50
N TYR A 50 5.38 2.02 -6.65
CA TYR A 50 4.16 1.26 -6.42
C TYR A 50 4.43 0.22 -5.32
N TRP A 51 3.64 0.24 -4.26
CA TRP A 51 3.52 -0.85 -3.29
C TRP A 51 2.37 -1.80 -3.65
N PHE A 52 2.62 -3.10 -3.76
CA PHE A 52 1.55 -4.10 -3.96
C PHE A 52 1.30 -4.86 -2.66
N PRO A 53 0.46 -4.33 -1.76
CA PRO A 53 0.05 -5.09 -0.59
C PRO A 53 -0.84 -6.27 -0.98
N GLU A 54 -0.87 -7.30 -0.14
CA GLU A 54 -1.71 -8.49 -0.31
C GLU A 54 -3.19 -8.15 -0.58
N ILE A 55 -3.71 -7.13 0.12
CA ILE A 55 -5.08 -6.65 -0.02
C ILE A 55 -5.44 -6.20 -1.44
N TYR A 56 -4.47 -5.72 -2.22
CA TYR A 56 -4.73 -5.33 -3.61
C TYR A 56 -5.22 -6.51 -4.44
N TRP A 57 -4.55 -7.66 -4.29
CA TRP A 57 -4.89 -8.88 -5.01
C TRP A 57 -6.22 -9.47 -4.52
N GLU A 58 -6.50 -9.38 -3.22
CA GLU A 58 -7.78 -9.79 -2.65
C GLU A 58 -8.95 -8.95 -3.18
N VAL A 59 -8.76 -7.63 -3.30
CA VAL A 59 -9.77 -6.73 -3.88
C VAL A 59 -9.99 -7.04 -5.35
N LEU A 60 -8.94 -7.29 -6.14
CA LEU A 60 -9.07 -7.72 -7.54
C LEU A 60 -9.88 -9.03 -7.65
N SER A 61 -9.55 -10.02 -6.83
CA SER A 61 -10.26 -11.31 -6.78
C SER A 61 -11.72 -11.18 -6.38
N ALA A 62 -12.03 -10.33 -5.39
CA ALA A 62 -13.40 -10.11 -4.95
C ALA A 62 -14.28 -9.44 -6.03
N LYS A 63 -13.68 -8.62 -6.92
CA LYS A 63 -14.41 -7.92 -7.99
C LYS A 63 -14.49 -8.70 -9.29
N ASP A 64 -13.45 -9.46 -9.62
CA ASP A 64 -13.43 -10.35 -10.78
C ASP A 64 -12.89 -11.75 -10.41
N PRO A 65 -13.72 -12.60 -9.77
CA PRO A 65 -13.31 -13.95 -9.39
C PRO A 65 -12.99 -14.86 -10.58
N LYS A 66 -13.40 -14.48 -11.81
CA LYS A 66 -13.13 -15.26 -13.02
C LYS A 66 -11.72 -15.00 -13.53
N ALA A 67 -11.25 -13.75 -13.47
CA ALA A 67 -9.88 -13.39 -13.81
C ALA A 67 -8.89 -13.76 -12.69
N PHE A 68 -9.28 -13.56 -11.43
CA PHE A 68 -8.45 -13.81 -10.25
C PHE A 68 -9.20 -14.70 -9.26
N GLY A 69 -9.21 -16.01 -9.49
CA GLY A 69 -9.85 -16.97 -8.60
C GLY A 69 -9.18 -17.05 -7.22
N PRO A 70 -9.89 -17.50 -6.16
CA PRO A 70 -9.32 -17.64 -4.81
C PRO A 70 -8.04 -18.52 -4.75
N GLU A 71 -7.94 -19.52 -5.63
CA GLU A 71 -6.76 -20.38 -5.75
C GLU A 71 -5.54 -19.60 -6.25
N VAL A 72 -5.72 -18.71 -7.24
CA VAL A 72 -4.65 -17.85 -7.77
C VAL A 72 -4.11 -16.93 -6.68
N ILE A 73 -5.01 -16.33 -5.88
CA ILE A 73 -4.60 -15.48 -4.77
C ILE A 73 -3.87 -16.29 -3.70
N THR A 74 -4.34 -17.49 -3.39
CA THR A 74 -3.68 -18.36 -2.41
C THR A 74 -2.28 -18.74 -2.87
N GLN A 75 -2.12 -19.10 -4.15
CA GLN A 75 -0.80 -19.39 -4.72
C GLN A 75 0.12 -18.18 -4.70
N LEU A 76 -0.38 -16.99 -5.06
CA LEU A 76 0.38 -15.75 -5.00
C LEU A 76 0.87 -15.47 -3.57
N LYS A 77 0.00 -15.61 -2.57
CA LYS A 77 0.36 -15.45 -1.16
C LYS A 77 1.42 -16.47 -0.72
N GLN A 78 1.30 -17.72 -1.14
CA GLN A 78 2.28 -18.77 -0.83
C GLN A 78 3.65 -18.46 -1.46
N MET A 79 3.67 -18.03 -2.73
CA MET A 79 4.89 -17.65 -3.43
C MET A 79 5.58 -16.46 -2.76
N LEU A 80 4.80 -15.46 -2.33
CA LEU A 80 5.33 -14.27 -1.65
C LEU A 80 5.77 -14.57 -0.21
N GLY A 81 5.05 -15.45 0.49
CA GLY A 81 5.21 -15.64 1.92
C GLY A 81 5.06 -14.33 2.67
N ASN A 82 6.10 -13.93 3.39
CA ASN A 82 6.17 -12.69 4.17
C ASN A 82 6.79 -11.50 3.39
N LYS A 83 7.02 -11.63 2.09
CA LYS A 83 7.69 -10.60 1.28
C LYS A 83 6.70 -9.54 0.80
N SER A 84 7.15 -8.30 0.78
CA SER A 84 6.45 -7.18 0.15
C SER A 84 6.95 -6.96 -1.27
N ILE A 85 6.05 -6.70 -2.21
CA ILE A 85 6.38 -6.36 -3.60
C ILE A 85 6.34 -4.85 -3.78
N PHE A 86 7.37 -4.32 -4.41
CA PHE A 86 7.41 -2.95 -4.90
C PHE A 86 7.78 -2.91 -6.38
N ILE A 87 7.20 -1.98 -7.12
CA ILE A 87 7.62 -1.65 -8.48
C ILE A 87 8.17 -0.24 -8.46
N ALA A 88 9.30 -0.03 -9.14
CA ALA A 88 9.83 1.30 -9.40
C ALA A 88 10.03 1.51 -10.91
N ILE A 89 9.63 2.70 -11.36
CA ILE A 89 9.93 3.25 -12.68
C ILE A 89 10.58 4.60 -12.43
N SER A 90 11.73 4.88 -13.03
CA SER A 90 12.31 6.22 -13.01
C SER A 90 12.98 6.50 -14.33
N GLY A 91 12.84 7.70 -14.86
CA GLY A 91 13.34 8.03 -16.18
C GLY A 91 12.85 9.37 -16.66
N LYS A 92 13.14 9.70 -17.92
CA LYS A 92 12.76 10.97 -18.52
C LYS A 92 12.18 10.76 -19.91
N VAL A 93 11.37 11.69 -20.38
CA VAL A 93 10.96 11.70 -21.78
C VAL A 93 12.07 12.38 -22.58
N SER A 94 12.66 11.66 -23.52
CA SER A 94 13.71 12.19 -24.39
C SER A 94 13.12 13.17 -25.39
N SER A 95 13.67 14.38 -25.47
CA SER A 95 13.22 15.36 -26.48
C SER A 95 13.54 14.93 -27.91
N ALA A 96 14.57 14.09 -28.10
CA ALA A 96 15.01 13.61 -29.40
C ALA A 96 14.14 12.47 -29.94
N SER A 97 13.94 11.40 -29.15
CA SER A 97 13.15 10.24 -29.58
C SER A 97 11.66 10.37 -29.27
N ARG A 98 11.27 11.30 -28.38
CA ARG A 98 9.93 11.39 -27.76
C ARG A 98 9.50 10.10 -27.03
N THR A 99 10.45 9.22 -26.72
CA THR A 99 10.23 7.99 -25.95
C THR A 99 10.66 8.18 -24.50
N PHE A 100 10.17 7.30 -23.63
CA PHE A 100 10.60 7.28 -22.24
C PHE A 100 11.94 6.53 -22.11
N GLU A 101 12.97 7.23 -21.63
CA GLU A 101 14.29 6.67 -21.31
C GLU A 101 14.33 6.34 -19.82
N SER A 102 14.19 5.04 -19.52
CA SER A 102 14.23 4.55 -18.15
C SER A 102 15.66 4.46 -17.61
N LYS A 103 15.82 4.70 -16.31
CA LYS A 103 17.05 4.36 -15.60
C LYS A 103 17.24 2.85 -15.62
N GLU A 104 18.49 2.43 -15.72
CA GLU A 104 18.87 1.02 -15.69
C GLU A 104 18.38 0.31 -14.42
N ALA A 105 17.99 -0.96 -14.56
CA ALA A 105 17.51 -1.77 -13.43
C ALA A 105 18.56 -1.86 -12.29
N SER A 106 19.85 -1.88 -12.63
CA SER A 106 20.96 -1.87 -11.67
C SER A 106 21.03 -0.56 -10.87
N TYR A 107 20.78 0.57 -11.52
CA TYR A 107 20.67 1.87 -10.84
C TYR A 107 19.49 1.87 -9.86
N LEU A 108 18.31 1.41 -10.31
CA LEU A 108 17.12 1.35 -9.46
C LEU A 108 17.36 0.45 -8.23
N ARG A 109 17.93 -0.74 -8.44
CA ARG A 109 18.23 -1.70 -7.38
C ARG A 109 19.19 -1.16 -6.32
N ASN A 110 20.23 -0.43 -6.74
CA ASN A 110 21.22 0.13 -5.82
C ASN A 110 20.67 1.29 -4.99
N ASN A 111 19.71 2.03 -5.56
CA ASN A 111 19.18 3.26 -4.98
C ASN A 111 17.82 3.11 -4.28
N ILE A 112 17.17 1.94 -4.38
CA ILE A 112 15.90 1.68 -3.71
C ILE A 112 16.12 1.19 -2.26
N SER A 113 15.25 1.63 -1.35
CA SER A 113 15.20 1.11 0.02
C SER A 113 13.86 1.41 0.70
N ALA A 114 13.42 0.53 1.59
CA ALA A 114 12.24 0.75 2.42
C ALA A 114 12.68 1.10 3.86
N THR A 115 12.07 2.10 4.48
CA THR A 115 12.32 2.45 5.88
C THR A 115 11.04 2.31 6.69
N PHE A 116 11.10 1.51 7.75
CA PHE A 116 10.01 1.28 8.69
C PHE A 116 10.55 1.31 10.12
N ASN A 117 9.90 2.03 11.02
CA ASN A 117 10.35 2.20 12.42
C ASN A 117 11.83 2.56 12.57
N GLY A 118 12.33 3.45 11.71
CA GLY A 118 13.73 3.91 11.72
C GLY A 118 14.75 2.88 11.20
N LYS A 119 14.33 1.65 10.90
CA LYS A 119 15.17 0.62 10.28
C LYS A 119 15.08 0.70 8.76
N ASN A 120 16.22 0.63 8.10
CA ASN A 120 16.32 0.62 6.64
C ASN A 120 16.46 -0.81 6.11
N TYR A 121 15.72 -1.11 5.04
CA TYR A 121 15.64 -2.41 4.39
C TYR A 121 16.04 -2.26 2.93
N LYS A 122 16.80 -3.23 2.43
CA LYS A 122 17.23 -3.30 1.02
C LYS A 122 16.48 -4.41 0.30
N PRO A 123 16.31 -4.32 -1.03
CA PRO A 123 15.63 -5.36 -1.78
C PRO A 123 16.43 -6.66 -1.70
N ILE A 124 15.70 -7.78 -1.69
CA ILE A 124 16.30 -9.11 -1.79
C ILE A 124 17.09 -9.18 -3.10
N PRO A 125 18.37 -9.63 -3.07
CA PRO A 125 19.15 -9.84 -4.27
C PRO A 125 18.47 -10.83 -5.20
N GLU A 126 18.53 -10.59 -6.51
CA GLU A 126 17.92 -11.48 -7.53
C GLU A 126 18.40 -12.93 -7.41
N SER A 127 19.68 -13.14 -7.09
CA SER A 127 20.27 -14.47 -6.87
C SER A 127 19.72 -15.22 -5.65
N LYS A 128 18.90 -14.57 -4.82
CA LYS A 128 18.23 -15.15 -3.65
C LYS A 128 16.71 -15.23 -3.83
N LEU A 129 16.17 -14.79 -4.96
CA LEU A 129 14.77 -14.98 -5.28
C LEU A 129 14.52 -16.43 -5.70
N SER A 130 13.35 -16.95 -5.36
CA SER A 130 12.92 -18.27 -5.84
C SER A 130 12.55 -18.20 -7.32
N GLU A 131 12.52 -19.35 -7.99
CA GLU A 131 12.13 -19.43 -9.40
C GLU A 131 10.71 -18.90 -9.62
N GLU A 132 9.79 -19.14 -8.67
CA GLU A 132 8.41 -18.67 -8.73
C GLU A 132 8.31 -17.13 -8.70
N LEU A 133 9.15 -16.46 -7.90
CA LEU A 133 9.19 -14.99 -7.86
C LEU A 133 9.82 -14.40 -9.13
N LEU A 134 10.79 -15.11 -9.72
CA LEU A 134 11.35 -14.72 -11.02
C LEU A 134 10.30 -14.86 -12.12
N MET A 135 9.54 -15.94 -12.15
CA MET A 135 8.41 -16.11 -13.08
C MET A 135 7.34 -15.04 -12.89
N LEU A 136 7.05 -14.62 -11.65
CA LEU A 136 6.12 -13.52 -11.40
C LEU A 136 6.63 -12.20 -12.02
N ASN A 137 7.94 -11.93 -11.96
CA ASN A 137 8.51 -10.76 -12.64
C ASN A 137 8.30 -10.83 -14.16
N ASP A 138 8.48 -12.00 -14.76
CA ASP A 138 8.32 -12.23 -16.19
C ASP A 138 6.86 -12.10 -16.64
N TYR A 139 5.90 -12.29 -15.73
CA TYR A 139 4.49 -11.99 -15.97
C TYR A 139 4.15 -10.50 -15.80
N LEU A 140 4.66 -9.86 -14.74
CA LEU A 140 4.34 -8.46 -14.44
C LEU A 140 4.93 -7.51 -15.50
N LYS A 141 6.17 -7.71 -15.93
CA LYS A 141 6.86 -6.83 -16.91
C LYS A 141 6.05 -6.61 -18.21
N PRO A 142 5.64 -7.65 -18.95
CA PRO A 142 4.87 -7.46 -20.17
C PRO A 142 3.49 -6.85 -19.90
N MET A 143 2.85 -7.18 -18.77
CA MET A 143 1.58 -6.57 -18.38
C MET A 143 1.71 -5.04 -18.24
N PHE A 144 2.74 -4.57 -17.52
CA PHE A 144 2.99 -3.13 -17.37
C PHE A 144 3.44 -2.48 -18.67
N ALA A 145 4.27 -3.14 -19.48
CA ALA A 145 4.65 -2.63 -20.80
C ALA A 145 3.42 -2.44 -21.70
N GLN A 146 2.45 -3.37 -21.66
CA GLN A 146 1.19 -3.22 -22.40
C GLN A 146 0.33 -2.06 -21.88
N MET A 147 0.31 -1.85 -20.56
CA MET A 147 -0.50 -0.79 -19.93
C MET A 147 0.10 0.62 -20.05
N LEU A 148 1.43 0.73 -19.95
CA LEU A 148 2.14 2.01 -19.82
C LEU A 148 3.15 2.28 -20.96
N GLY A 149 3.22 1.41 -21.97
CA GLY A 149 4.16 1.52 -23.08
C GLY A 149 5.61 1.49 -22.60
N ASP A 150 6.43 2.41 -23.13
CA ASP A 150 7.86 2.53 -22.82
C ASP A 150 8.15 2.74 -21.33
N MET A 151 7.25 3.42 -20.59
CA MET A 151 7.39 3.58 -19.14
C MET A 151 7.25 2.24 -18.41
N GLY A 152 6.27 1.43 -18.82
CA GLY A 152 6.05 0.11 -18.25
C GLY A 152 7.17 -0.87 -18.61
N ALA A 153 7.72 -0.75 -19.82
CA ALA A 153 8.84 -1.59 -20.26
C ALA A 153 10.10 -1.38 -19.41
N GLY A 154 10.31 -0.17 -18.87
CA GLY A 154 11.43 0.14 -18.00
C GLY A 154 11.20 -0.07 -16.51
N MET A 155 10.12 -0.74 -16.12
CA MET A 155 9.86 -1.02 -14.72
C MET A 155 10.85 -2.04 -14.14
N SER A 156 11.08 -1.94 -12.83
CA SER A 156 11.78 -2.97 -12.06
C SER A 156 10.95 -3.42 -10.87
N VAL A 157 10.88 -4.73 -10.64
CA VAL A 157 10.19 -5.36 -9.52
C VAL A 157 11.19 -5.67 -8.41
N PHE A 158 10.82 -5.34 -7.18
CA PHE A 158 11.63 -5.53 -6.00
C PHE A 158 10.84 -6.25 -4.92
N TYR A 159 11.49 -7.21 -4.27
CA TYR A 159 10.94 -7.92 -3.12
C TYR A 159 11.71 -7.50 -1.88
N PHE A 160 11.00 -7.25 -0.78
CA PHE A 160 11.59 -6.86 0.49
C PHE A 160 11.07 -7.77 1.61
N GLU A 161 11.96 -8.10 2.54
CA GLU A 161 11.59 -8.74 3.81
C GLU A 161 11.61 -7.68 4.91
N VAL A 162 10.48 -6.99 5.04
CA VAL A 162 10.24 -6.04 6.13
C VAL A 162 9.45 -6.77 7.21
N THR A 163 10.15 -7.59 7.99
CA THR A 163 9.53 -8.50 8.94
C THR A 163 9.92 -8.19 10.38
N ASP A 164 9.10 -8.69 11.30
CA ASP A 164 9.38 -8.68 12.74
C ASP A 164 10.27 -9.84 13.17
N ASN A 165 10.40 -10.04 14.49
CA ASN A 165 11.24 -11.10 15.07
C ASN A 165 10.67 -12.51 14.87
N VAL A 166 9.37 -12.65 14.58
CA VAL A 166 8.72 -13.95 14.32
C VAL A 166 8.56 -14.22 12.82
N GLY A 167 8.88 -13.25 11.97
CA GLY A 167 8.90 -13.38 10.52
C GLY A 167 7.64 -12.84 9.84
N ASP A 168 6.76 -12.16 10.57
CA ASP A 168 5.54 -11.59 10.00
C ASP A 168 5.83 -10.29 9.26
N ASN A 169 5.13 -10.04 8.15
CA ASN A 169 5.28 -8.83 7.37
C ASN A 169 4.74 -7.62 8.14
N LEU A 170 5.61 -6.65 8.40
CA LEU A 170 5.29 -5.43 9.15
C LEU A 170 4.56 -4.39 8.30
N LEU A 171 4.63 -4.47 6.98
CA LEU A 171 3.93 -3.55 6.08
C LEU A 171 2.47 -3.97 5.93
N ASN A 172 1.70 -3.73 6.98
CA ASN A 172 0.29 -4.08 7.05
C ASN A 172 -0.59 -2.91 6.55
N PRO A 173 -1.42 -3.09 5.50
CA PRO A 173 -2.36 -2.08 5.01
C PRO A 173 -3.34 -1.54 6.06
N TYR A 174 -3.58 -2.30 7.12
CA TYR A 174 -4.44 -1.93 8.25
C TYR A 174 -3.66 -1.45 9.48
N GLY A 175 -2.32 -1.38 9.42
CA GLY A 175 -1.47 -0.91 10.51
C GLY A 175 -1.60 0.60 10.72
N ASN A 176 -1.00 1.12 11.80
CA ASN A 176 -1.06 2.55 12.17
C ASN A 176 0.32 3.21 12.12
N THR A 177 1.22 2.66 11.31
CA THR A 177 2.62 3.09 11.26
C THR A 177 3.04 3.23 9.82
N ASP A 178 3.27 4.47 9.41
CA ASP A 178 3.72 4.79 8.07
C ASP A 178 5.08 4.16 7.78
N PHE A 179 5.32 3.89 6.50
CA PHE A 179 6.63 3.50 6.01
C PHE A 179 7.02 4.36 4.83
N ASN A 180 8.32 4.38 4.54
CA ASN A 180 8.86 5.13 3.42
C ASN A 180 9.47 4.18 2.40
N LEU A 181 9.24 4.46 1.12
CA LEU A 181 10.01 3.88 0.03
C LEU A 181 10.83 5.00 -0.60
N SER A 182 12.14 4.83 -0.62
CA SER A 182 13.06 5.79 -1.20
C SER A 182 13.69 5.23 -2.46
N LEU A 183 13.85 6.09 -3.47
CA LEU A 183 14.63 5.82 -4.67
C LEU A 183 15.52 7.03 -4.93
N ALA A 184 16.83 6.87 -4.69
CA ALA A 184 17.80 7.96 -4.72
C ALA A 184 17.34 9.12 -3.80
N SER A 185 17.08 10.32 -4.36
CA SER A 185 16.59 11.49 -3.62
C SER A 185 15.07 11.52 -3.44
N THR A 186 14.31 10.69 -4.17
CA THR A 186 12.85 10.65 -4.08
C THR A 186 12.43 9.80 -2.89
N LYS A 187 11.50 10.31 -2.08
CA LYS A 187 10.95 9.62 -0.91
C LYS A 187 9.42 9.62 -0.97
N ALA A 188 8.84 8.44 -1.15
CA ALA A 188 7.41 8.21 -1.01
C ALA A 188 7.11 7.83 0.45
N THR A 189 6.11 8.49 1.05
CA THR A 189 5.55 8.10 2.35
C THR A 189 4.22 7.42 2.10
N PHE A 190 4.06 6.20 2.58
CA PHE A 190 2.80 5.46 2.52
C PHE A 190 2.12 5.57 3.89
N HIS A 191 0.97 6.26 3.91
CA HIS A 191 0.24 6.51 5.14
C HIS A 191 -0.64 5.31 5.50
N LEU A 192 -0.52 4.84 6.74
CA LEU A 192 -1.24 3.68 7.25
C LEU A 192 -2.13 4.05 8.46
N PRO A 193 -3.37 3.53 8.54
CA PRO A 193 -3.94 2.51 7.66
C PRO A 193 -4.35 3.10 6.29
N LEU A 194 -4.42 2.25 5.26
CA LEU A 194 -4.86 2.69 3.92
C LEU A 194 -6.32 3.17 3.99
N PRO A 195 -6.60 4.46 3.73
CA PRO A 195 -7.94 5.01 3.93
C PRO A 195 -8.99 4.38 3.00
N SER A 196 -8.60 3.93 1.81
CA SER A 196 -9.48 3.21 0.87
C SER A 196 -10.09 1.92 1.41
N LEU A 197 -9.56 1.34 2.49
CA LEU A 197 -10.04 0.09 3.08
C LEU A 197 -11.17 0.30 4.11
N TYR A 198 -11.56 1.54 4.35
CA TYR A 198 -12.51 1.92 5.38
C TYR A 198 -13.58 2.85 4.82
N LYS A 199 -14.73 2.90 5.49
CA LYS A 199 -15.71 3.95 5.23
C LYS A 199 -15.12 5.32 5.57
N ASP A 200 -15.38 6.31 4.73
CA ASP A 200 -15.04 7.70 5.00
C ASP A 200 -15.66 8.14 6.35
N ALA A 201 -14.89 8.87 7.15
CA ALA A 201 -15.32 9.39 8.44
C ALA A 201 -16.04 10.73 8.25
N LYS A 202 -16.94 11.08 9.18
CA LYS A 202 -17.81 12.25 9.10
C LYS A 202 -17.47 13.26 10.19
N CYS A 203 -17.38 14.54 9.84
CA CYS A 203 -17.25 15.63 10.79
C CYS A 203 -18.59 15.89 11.49
N THR A 204 -18.57 16.02 12.83
CA THR A 204 -19.80 16.21 13.62
C THR A 204 -20.40 17.61 13.50
N ASN A 205 -19.63 18.58 13.00
CA ASN A 205 -20.05 19.98 12.97
C ASN A 205 -20.82 20.33 11.69
N ASP A 206 -20.35 19.85 10.54
CA ASP A 206 -20.89 20.17 9.22
C ASP A 206 -21.34 18.93 8.43
N GLY A 207 -20.95 17.73 8.88
CA GLY A 207 -21.24 16.48 8.21
C GLY A 207 -20.34 16.17 7.00
N GLU A 208 -19.27 16.93 6.78
CA GLU A 208 -18.31 16.69 5.68
C GLU A 208 -17.57 15.35 5.88
N LEU A 209 -17.21 14.71 4.76
CA LEU A 209 -16.57 13.40 4.75
C LEU A 209 -15.06 13.52 4.55
N PHE A 210 -14.32 12.77 5.35
CA PHE A 210 -12.87 12.74 5.36
C PHE A 210 -12.37 11.29 5.22
N PRO A 211 -11.21 11.08 4.60
CA PRO A 211 -10.58 9.77 4.56
C PRO A 211 -10.41 9.19 5.96
N ALA A 212 -10.58 7.88 6.10
CA ALA A 212 -10.63 7.22 7.41
C ALA A 212 -9.34 7.35 8.22
N ASN A 213 -8.20 7.64 7.59
CA ASN A 213 -6.92 7.86 8.27
C ASN A 213 -6.80 9.22 8.98
N TYR A 214 -7.84 10.07 8.94
CA TYR A 214 -7.93 11.29 9.76
C TYR A 214 -8.65 11.00 11.08
N GLU A 215 -8.06 11.42 12.21
CA GLU A 215 -8.71 11.34 13.52
C GLU A 215 -9.59 12.56 13.82
N PHE A 216 -9.19 13.73 13.34
CA PHE A 216 -9.86 15.02 13.57
C PHE A 216 -10.14 15.74 12.27
N CYS A 217 -11.23 16.51 12.23
CA CYS A 217 -11.56 17.39 11.11
C CYS A 217 -10.47 18.47 10.97
N PRO A 218 -9.80 18.60 9.81
CA PRO A 218 -8.73 19.58 9.62
C PRO A 218 -9.22 21.03 9.69
N TYR A 219 -10.51 21.27 9.48
CA TYR A 219 -11.11 22.62 9.53
C TYR A 219 -11.61 23.00 10.92
N HIS A 220 -12.25 22.06 11.63
CA HIS A 220 -12.93 22.36 12.89
C HIS A 220 -12.26 21.78 14.13
N GLY A 221 -11.28 20.89 13.99
CA GLY A 221 -10.62 20.21 15.11
C GLY A 221 -11.51 19.25 15.90
N SER A 222 -12.77 19.04 15.48
CA SER A 222 -13.66 18.05 16.09
C SER A 222 -13.24 16.64 15.70
N LYS A 223 -13.47 15.69 16.61
CA LYS A 223 -13.17 14.28 16.35
C LYS A 223 -14.10 13.76 15.27
N LEU A 224 -13.55 13.07 14.27
CA LEU A 224 -14.34 12.46 13.20
C LEU A 224 -15.03 11.19 13.70
N VAL A 225 -16.24 10.94 13.21
CA VAL A 225 -17.05 9.77 13.56
C VAL A 225 -17.28 8.88 12.34
N THR A 226 -17.18 7.57 12.52
CA THR A 226 -17.44 6.59 11.45
C THR A 226 -18.93 6.55 11.09
N GLN A 227 -19.25 6.33 9.81
CA GLN A 227 -20.63 6.15 9.31
C GLN A 227 -21.19 4.74 9.46
#